data_AF-A0A7K3PPI5-F1
#
_entry.id   AF-A0A7K3PPI5-F1
#
_cell.length_a   1.000
_cell.length_b   1.000
_cell.length_c   1.000
_cell.angle_alpha   90.00
_cell.angle_beta   90.00
_cell.angle_gamma   90.00
#
_symmetry.space_group_name_H-M   'P 1'
#
loop_
_entity.id
_entity.type
_entity.pdbx_description
1 polymer ?
#
loop_
_entity_poly.entity_id
_entity_poly.type
_entity_poly.pdbx_seq_one_letter_code
_entity_poly.pdbx_strand_id
1 'polypeptide(L)'
;MSDSSTLPPARLRPEAELARDALSAPVLARAARLARWAGPDTRVDAGGGLVEEQLPAAAEQLGLSGDDAAAYASEAWRIAVDTGLVDITDEEAGTVAPGEDLALLTGSPQDVLGVWLTALEAVLADASVPDLDDLVDAMAEGGEVDLSSLDWDPDAESEFLDGVLGNLYLLTVGEEGPGDAPVPLPALAASVIVPSDMGEPSNEVLEQVSDAMMRLDDQFRLLEPIGLVEYQPVDEALMADADEEPAAPVDEADVSRYGMVRLTPLGLYGLRARLLDAGFEAPAVGDLADKGADALLDGTAPFPPAAAHAETELWLAGRGPLDAARELLA
;
A
#
# COMPACT_ATOMS: atom_id res chain seq x y z
N MET A 1 -24.14 -0.27 -3.86
CA MET A 1 -24.29 1.14 -4.25
C MET A 1 -23.66 1.28 -5.63
N SER A 2 -24.36 1.84 -6.61
CA SER A 2 -23.86 1.98 -7.98
C SER A 2 -23.94 3.45 -8.38
N ASP A 3 -23.15 4.27 -7.72
CA ASP A 3 -22.64 5.49 -8.34
C ASP A 3 -21.29 5.10 -8.94
N SER A 4 -21.32 4.57 -10.16
CA SER A 4 -20.14 4.40 -10.99
C SER A 4 -19.66 5.79 -11.44
N SER A 5 -19.11 6.54 -10.49
CA SER A 5 -18.39 7.77 -10.80
C SER A 5 -17.04 7.35 -11.36
N THR A 6 -16.82 7.59 -12.65
CA THR A 6 -15.50 7.44 -13.28
C THR A 6 -14.49 8.25 -12.48
N LEU A 7 -13.42 7.61 -12.01
CA LEU A 7 -12.38 8.26 -11.23
C LEU A 7 -11.53 9.16 -12.15
N PRO A 8 -10.87 10.20 -11.60
CA PRO A 8 -9.93 11.00 -12.39
C PRO A 8 -8.78 10.13 -12.91
N PRO A 9 -8.27 10.40 -14.13
CA PRO A 9 -7.25 9.57 -14.74
C PRO A 9 -5.89 9.71 -14.04
N ALA A 10 -5.32 8.58 -13.62
CA ALA A 10 -4.00 8.54 -12.99
C ALA A 10 -2.88 8.80 -14.01
N ARG A 11 -1.80 9.45 -13.56
CA ARG A 11 -0.57 9.64 -14.36
C ARG A 11 0.49 8.66 -13.91
N LEU A 12 0.58 7.53 -14.62
CA LEU A 12 1.51 6.46 -14.26
C LEU A 12 2.91 6.70 -14.83
N ARG A 13 3.93 6.22 -14.11
CA ARG A 13 5.29 6.10 -14.65
C ARG A 13 5.36 4.93 -15.62
N PRO A 14 6.37 4.90 -16.52
CA PRO A 14 6.60 3.74 -17.37
C PRO A 14 6.76 2.46 -16.53
N GLU A 15 6.17 1.35 -16.99
CA GLU A 15 6.20 0.07 -16.26
C GLU A 15 7.62 -0.39 -15.92
N ALA A 16 8.60 -0.14 -16.79
CA ALA A 16 10.00 -0.49 -16.54
C ALA A 16 10.64 0.32 -15.38
N GLU A 17 10.11 1.50 -15.07
CA GLU A 17 10.50 2.26 -13.87
C GLU A 17 9.77 1.72 -12.65
N LEU A 18 8.46 1.49 -12.74
CA LEU A 18 7.66 0.91 -11.65
C LEU A 18 8.19 -0.46 -11.22
N ALA A 19 8.54 -1.33 -12.16
CA ALA A 19 9.12 -2.64 -11.88
C ALA A 19 10.49 -2.54 -11.19
N ARG A 20 11.28 -1.49 -11.49
CA ARG A 20 12.55 -1.24 -10.80
C ARG A 20 12.32 -0.79 -9.36
N ASP A 21 11.31 0.07 -9.15
CA ASP A 21 10.92 0.53 -7.83
C ASP A 21 10.41 -0.65 -7.00
N ALA A 22 9.57 -1.52 -7.58
CA ALA A 22 9.10 -2.76 -6.97
C ALA A 22 10.26 -3.69 -6.55
N LEU A 23 11.24 -3.94 -7.43
CA LEU A 23 12.42 -4.76 -7.09
C LEU A 23 13.32 -4.12 -6.01
N SER A 24 13.21 -2.81 -5.84
CA SER A 24 13.96 -2.06 -4.83
C SER A 24 13.21 -1.93 -3.51
N ALA A 25 11.92 -2.26 -3.46
CA ALA A 25 11.12 -2.24 -2.24
C ALA A 25 11.70 -3.22 -1.20
N PRO A 26 12.03 -2.75 0.02
CA PRO A 26 12.64 -3.58 1.06
C PRO A 26 11.96 -4.93 1.29
N VAL A 27 10.62 -4.96 1.35
CA VAL A 27 9.85 -6.19 1.60
C VAL A 27 10.09 -7.22 0.49
N LEU A 28 9.85 -6.85 -0.77
CA LEU A 28 10.02 -7.77 -1.91
C LEU A 28 11.49 -8.17 -2.11
N ALA A 29 12.43 -7.23 -1.91
CA ALA A 29 13.86 -7.51 -2.04
C ALA A 29 14.35 -8.53 -0.99
N ARG A 30 13.87 -8.43 0.26
CA ARG A 30 14.17 -9.38 1.33
C ARG A 30 13.53 -10.74 1.04
N ALA A 31 12.25 -10.78 0.68
CA ALA A 31 11.53 -12.00 0.31
C ALA A 31 12.26 -12.77 -0.81
N ALA A 32 12.62 -12.08 -1.90
CA ALA A 32 13.37 -12.67 -3.00
C ALA A 32 14.76 -13.18 -2.58
N ARG A 33 15.40 -12.52 -1.61
CA ARG A 33 16.72 -12.94 -1.08
C ARG A 33 16.59 -14.19 -0.21
N LEU A 34 15.54 -14.30 0.61
CA LEU A 34 15.24 -15.52 1.36
C LEU A 34 14.81 -16.66 0.45
N ALA A 35 14.00 -16.42 -0.57
CA ALA A 35 13.62 -17.42 -1.56
C ALA A 35 14.83 -18.06 -2.26
N ARG A 36 15.86 -17.25 -2.57
CA ARG A 36 17.13 -17.74 -3.13
C ARG A 36 18.04 -18.42 -2.11
N TRP A 37 17.89 -18.12 -0.84
CA TRP A 37 18.64 -18.74 0.25
C TRP A 37 18.04 -20.08 0.66
N ALA A 38 16.72 -20.22 0.57
CA ALA A 38 15.98 -21.42 0.88
C ALA A 38 16.56 -22.63 0.14
N GLY A 39 16.70 -23.75 0.86
CA GLY A 39 17.26 -24.97 0.31
C GLY A 39 16.69 -26.21 1.02
N PRO A 40 17.24 -27.39 0.73
CA PRO A 40 16.72 -28.67 1.25
C PRO A 40 16.71 -28.77 2.78
N ASP A 41 17.52 -27.96 3.46
CA ASP A 41 17.63 -27.94 4.93
C ASP A 41 16.74 -26.88 5.59
N THR A 42 16.04 -26.05 4.80
CA THR A 42 15.09 -25.06 5.30
C THR A 42 13.84 -25.76 5.83
N ARG A 43 13.43 -25.42 7.04
CA ARG A 43 12.31 -26.05 7.76
C ARG A 43 11.26 -25.00 8.07
N VAL A 44 10.00 -25.37 7.83
CA VAL A 44 8.84 -24.57 8.25
C VAL A 44 8.07 -25.23 9.38
N ASP A 45 7.32 -24.43 10.13
CA ASP A 45 6.34 -24.89 11.11
C ASP A 45 4.99 -25.22 10.44
N ALA A 46 3.99 -25.56 11.27
CA ALA A 46 2.66 -25.93 10.80
C ALA A 46 1.89 -24.79 10.10
N GLY A 47 2.30 -23.53 10.32
CA GLY A 47 1.74 -22.35 9.65
C GLY A 47 2.53 -21.94 8.41
N GLY A 48 3.56 -22.71 8.01
CA GLY A 48 4.43 -22.36 6.90
C GLY A 48 5.48 -21.29 7.24
N GLY A 49 5.55 -20.87 8.51
CA GLY A 49 6.55 -19.92 9.00
C GLY A 49 7.92 -20.59 9.15
N LEU A 50 9.00 -19.81 9.02
CA LEU A 50 10.34 -20.32 9.26
C LEU A 50 10.52 -20.65 10.75
N VAL A 51 11.01 -21.84 11.06
CA VAL A 51 11.22 -22.25 12.47
C VAL A 51 12.16 -21.29 13.20
N GLU A 52 11.89 -21.05 14.49
CA GLU A 52 12.65 -20.08 15.32
C GLU A 52 14.16 -20.29 15.27
N GLU A 53 14.63 -21.54 15.18
CA GLU A 53 16.06 -21.84 15.14
C GLU A 53 16.76 -21.37 13.85
N GLN A 54 16.00 -21.12 12.77
CA GLN A 54 16.52 -20.67 11.49
C GLN A 54 16.36 -19.15 11.27
N LEU A 55 15.54 -18.47 12.08
CA LEU A 55 15.35 -17.01 11.99
C LEU A 55 16.68 -16.22 12.13
N PRO A 56 17.60 -16.54 13.06
CA PRO A 56 18.87 -15.82 13.15
C PRO A 56 19.73 -15.94 11.87
N ALA A 57 19.74 -17.11 11.24
CA ALA A 57 20.48 -17.34 10.00
C ALA A 57 19.84 -16.62 8.81
N ALA A 58 18.50 -16.58 8.76
CA ALA A 58 17.77 -15.79 7.76
C ALA A 58 18.02 -14.29 7.93
N ALA A 59 18.01 -13.77 9.16
CA ALA A 59 18.33 -12.39 9.47
C ALA A 59 19.77 -12.02 9.06
N GLU A 60 20.74 -12.88 9.38
CA GLU A 60 22.14 -12.71 8.92
C GLU A 60 22.23 -12.70 7.40
N GLN A 61 21.52 -13.61 6.73
CA GLN A 61 21.45 -13.66 5.29
C GLN A 61 20.86 -12.38 4.69
N LEU A 62 19.91 -11.72 5.36
CA LEU A 62 19.37 -10.43 4.93
C LEU A 62 20.26 -9.23 5.28
N GLY A 63 21.25 -9.43 6.17
CA GLY A 63 22.09 -8.36 6.70
C GLY A 63 21.39 -7.50 7.75
N LEU A 64 20.41 -8.08 8.45
CA LEU A 64 19.65 -7.42 9.50
C LEU A 64 20.36 -7.59 10.85
N SER A 65 20.19 -6.59 11.73
CA SER A 65 20.79 -6.56 13.06
C SER A 65 19.88 -5.78 14.02
N GLY A 66 19.99 -6.06 15.31
CA GLY A 66 19.12 -5.48 16.34
C GLY A 66 18.04 -6.46 16.78
N ASP A 67 17.19 -6.01 17.70
CA ASP A 67 16.21 -6.87 18.35
C ASP A 67 15.08 -7.29 17.39
N ASP A 68 14.75 -6.44 16.40
CA ASP A 68 13.71 -6.70 15.38
C ASP A 68 14.19 -7.58 14.21
N ALA A 69 15.47 -7.95 14.17
CA ALA A 69 16.05 -8.63 13.01
C ALA A 69 15.37 -9.98 12.70
N ALA A 70 14.94 -10.71 13.75
CA ALA A 70 14.20 -11.96 13.59
C ALA A 70 12.77 -11.72 13.07
N ALA A 71 12.10 -10.65 13.52
CA ALA A 71 10.75 -10.30 13.08
C ALA A 71 10.74 -9.95 11.59
N TYR A 72 11.65 -9.08 11.15
CA TYR A 72 11.80 -8.74 9.72
C TYR A 72 12.21 -9.94 8.84
N ALA A 73 12.95 -10.91 9.38
CA ALA A 73 13.27 -12.14 8.66
C ALA A 73 12.04 -13.06 8.53
N SER A 74 11.21 -13.13 9.58
CA SER A 74 9.94 -13.86 9.57
C SER A 74 8.95 -13.24 8.58
N GLU A 75 8.79 -11.92 8.60
CA GLU A 75 7.97 -11.16 7.64
C GLU A 75 8.40 -11.43 6.20
N ALA A 76 9.69 -11.28 5.89
CA ALA A 76 10.21 -11.53 4.56
C ALA A 76 9.99 -12.98 4.10
N TRP A 77 10.03 -13.95 5.03
CA TRP A 77 9.74 -15.34 4.73
C TRP A 77 8.26 -15.55 4.38
N ARG A 78 7.35 -15.02 5.21
CA ARG A 78 5.91 -15.08 4.95
C ARG A 78 5.57 -14.50 3.59
N ILE A 79 6.08 -13.30 3.28
CA ILE A 79 5.89 -12.68 1.97
C ILE A 79 6.45 -13.56 0.85
N ALA A 80 7.60 -14.22 1.02
CA ALA A 80 8.14 -15.12 0.01
C ALA A 80 7.23 -16.33 -0.28
N VAL A 81 6.54 -16.84 0.74
CA VAL A 81 5.55 -17.91 0.59
C VAL A 81 4.27 -17.38 -0.06
N ASP A 82 3.71 -16.27 0.44
CA ASP A 82 2.45 -15.68 -0.06
C ASP A 82 2.54 -15.23 -1.53
N THR A 83 3.74 -14.87 -1.98
CA THR A 83 4.02 -14.43 -3.36
C THR A 83 4.46 -15.56 -4.29
N GLY A 84 4.45 -16.82 -3.83
CA GLY A 84 4.88 -17.96 -4.65
C GLY A 84 6.37 -17.96 -5.01
N LEU A 85 7.19 -17.15 -4.32
CA LEU A 85 8.65 -17.19 -4.48
C LEU A 85 9.25 -18.45 -3.83
N VAL A 86 8.57 -18.99 -2.83
CA VAL A 86 8.88 -20.25 -2.14
C VAL A 86 7.63 -21.11 -2.07
N ASP A 87 7.77 -22.36 -2.48
CA ASP A 87 6.72 -23.37 -2.34
C ASP A 87 7.01 -24.29 -1.15
N ILE A 88 6.00 -24.54 -0.32
CA ILE A 88 6.03 -25.60 0.68
C ILE A 88 5.59 -26.89 -0.01
N THR A 89 6.55 -27.79 -0.23
CA THR A 89 6.37 -29.01 -1.04
C THR A 89 5.82 -30.20 -0.23
N ASP A 90 6.03 -30.18 1.07
CA ASP A 90 5.52 -31.18 2.02
C ASP A 90 5.30 -30.48 3.36
N GLU A 91 4.03 -30.29 3.73
CA GLU A 91 3.63 -29.65 4.98
C GLU A 91 3.96 -30.52 6.21
N GLU A 92 3.95 -31.85 6.07
CA GLU A 92 4.22 -32.78 7.17
C GLU A 92 5.73 -32.89 7.45
N ALA A 93 6.55 -32.81 6.39
CA ALA A 93 8.00 -32.80 6.49
C ALA A 93 8.60 -31.39 6.63
N GLY A 94 7.80 -30.34 6.37
CA GLY A 94 8.21 -28.94 6.39
C GLY A 94 9.27 -28.59 5.34
N THR A 95 9.25 -29.26 4.17
CA THR A 95 10.26 -29.07 3.12
C THR A 95 9.84 -28.04 2.09
N VAL A 96 10.78 -27.20 1.68
CA VAL A 96 10.54 -26.08 0.75
C VAL A 96 11.33 -26.21 -0.54
N ALA A 97 10.83 -25.58 -1.60
CA ALA A 97 11.51 -25.42 -2.87
C ALA A 97 11.36 -23.99 -3.40
N PRO A 98 12.23 -23.52 -4.31
CA PRO A 98 11.98 -22.28 -5.04
C PRO A 98 10.66 -22.41 -5.81
N GLY A 99 9.76 -21.45 -5.61
CA GLY A 99 8.49 -21.40 -6.33
C GLY A 99 8.64 -20.84 -7.74
N GLU A 100 7.60 -21.00 -8.56
CA GLU A 100 7.64 -20.62 -9.98
C GLU A 100 7.77 -19.09 -10.18
N ASP A 101 7.21 -18.31 -9.26
CA ASP A 101 7.20 -16.85 -9.35
C ASP A 101 8.56 -16.22 -9.07
N LEU A 102 9.52 -16.98 -8.53
CA LEU A 102 10.89 -16.51 -8.38
C LEU A 102 11.55 -16.18 -9.72
N ALA A 103 11.19 -16.88 -10.80
CA ALA A 103 11.70 -16.60 -12.13
C ALA A 103 11.13 -15.29 -12.71
N LEU A 104 9.90 -14.93 -12.34
CA LEU A 104 9.18 -13.73 -12.79
C LEU A 104 9.88 -12.45 -12.37
N LEU A 105 10.62 -12.45 -11.26
CA LEU A 105 11.43 -11.32 -10.81
C LEU A 105 12.54 -10.90 -11.80
N THR A 106 12.85 -11.75 -12.78
CA THR A 106 13.80 -11.45 -13.87
C THR A 106 13.13 -11.42 -15.24
N GLY A 107 11.80 -11.47 -15.29
CA GLY A 107 10.97 -11.47 -16.48
C GLY A 107 10.70 -10.08 -17.04
N SER A 108 9.50 -9.91 -17.59
CA SER A 108 9.02 -8.61 -18.06
C SER A 108 8.69 -7.67 -16.89
N PRO A 109 8.61 -6.35 -17.10
CA PRO A 109 8.14 -5.42 -16.08
C PRO A 109 6.78 -5.80 -15.49
N GLN A 110 5.87 -6.32 -16.32
CA GLN A 110 4.55 -6.79 -15.89
C GLN A 110 4.63 -7.99 -14.97
N ASP A 111 5.52 -8.95 -15.25
CA ASP A 111 5.72 -10.13 -14.40
C ASP A 111 6.17 -9.71 -13.00
N VAL A 112 7.13 -8.78 -12.94
CA VAL A 112 7.62 -8.21 -11.67
C VAL A 112 6.51 -7.48 -10.92
N LEU A 113 5.73 -6.66 -11.62
CA LEU A 113 4.62 -5.90 -11.03
C LEU A 113 3.51 -6.82 -10.53
N GLY A 114 3.25 -7.96 -11.19
CA GLY A 114 2.29 -8.97 -10.73
C GLY A 114 2.72 -9.60 -9.39
N VAL A 115 3.99 -9.97 -9.27
CA VAL A 115 4.53 -10.48 -7.98
C VAL A 115 4.47 -9.40 -6.90
N TRP A 116 4.81 -8.16 -7.23
CA TRP A 116 4.72 -7.04 -6.29
C TRP A 116 3.28 -6.75 -5.85
N LEU A 117 2.29 -6.83 -6.74
CA LEU A 117 0.88 -6.69 -6.38
C LEU A 117 0.45 -7.78 -5.39
N THR A 118 0.88 -9.02 -5.60
CA THR A 118 0.60 -10.12 -4.66
C THR A 118 1.24 -9.85 -3.29
N ALA A 119 2.47 -9.32 -3.27
CA ALA A 119 3.14 -8.92 -2.04
C ALA A 119 2.41 -7.77 -1.33
N LEU A 120 1.92 -6.80 -2.10
CA LEU A 120 1.14 -5.67 -1.59
C LEU A 120 -0.14 -6.14 -0.90
N GLU A 121 -0.88 -7.07 -1.51
CA GLU A 121 -2.08 -7.67 -0.88
C GLU A 121 -1.74 -8.33 0.46
N ALA A 122 -0.65 -9.09 0.52
CA ALA A 122 -0.20 -9.75 1.73
C ALA A 122 0.27 -8.78 2.84
N VAL A 123 0.75 -7.58 2.48
CA VAL A 123 1.11 -6.53 3.45
C VAL A 123 -0.13 -5.74 3.89
N LEU A 124 -1.09 -5.50 2.99
CA LEU A 124 -2.34 -4.83 3.33
C LEU A 124 -3.21 -5.68 4.28
N ALA A 125 -3.21 -7.00 4.08
CA ALA A 125 -3.85 -7.93 5.00
C ALA A 125 -3.24 -7.82 6.41
N ASP A 126 -1.91 -7.80 6.52
CA ASP A 126 -1.20 -7.64 7.80
C ASP A 126 -1.46 -6.26 8.43
N ALA A 127 -1.46 -5.18 7.64
CA ALA A 127 -1.76 -3.84 8.13
C ALA A 127 -3.20 -3.69 8.66
N SER A 128 -4.11 -4.61 8.31
CA SER A 128 -5.48 -4.63 8.83
C SER A 128 -5.61 -5.42 10.14
N VAL A 129 -4.50 -5.93 10.69
CA VAL A 129 -4.45 -6.64 11.98
C VAL A 129 -4.01 -5.66 13.07
N PRO A 130 -4.69 -5.61 14.24
CA PRO A 130 -4.28 -4.76 15.36
C PRO A 130 -2.93 -5.20 15.95
N ASP A 131 -2.24 -4.27 16.62
CA ASP A 131 -0.91 -4.53 17.20
C ASP A 131 -0.96 -5.64 18.28
N LEU A 132 0.15 -6.36 18.40
CA LEU A 132 0.33 -7.47 19.31
C LEU A 132 0.31 -7.07 20.78
N ASP A 133 0.63 -5.82 21.14
CA ASP A 133 0.58 -5.38 22.54
C ASP A 133 -0.86 -5.42 23.10
N ASP A 134 -1.86 -5.06 22.29
CA ASP A 134 -3.30 -5.22 22.64
C ASP A 134 -3.70 -6.71 22.72
N LEU A 135 -3.11 -7.56 21.88
CA LEU A 135 -3.31 -9.02 21.90
C LEU A 135 -2.62 -9.69 23.09
N VAL A 136 -1.46 -9.21 23.55
CA VAL A 136 -0.69 -9.76 24.68
C VAL A 136 -1.40 -9.49 26.01
N ASP A 137 -2.03 -8.32 26.16
CA ASP A 137 -2.91 -8.04 27.29
C ASP A 137 -4.14 -8.96 27.30
N ALA A 138 -4.70 -9.30 26.14
CA ALA A 138 -5.76 -10.32 26.01
C ALA A 138 -5.25 -11.75 26.28
N MET A 139 -3.98 -12.05 25.96
CA MET A 139 -3.34 -13.36 26.22
C MET A 139 -3.01 -13.61 27.70
N ALA A 140 -2.89 -12.55 28.53
CA ALA A 140 -2.56 -12.67 29.95
C ALA A 140 -3.62 -13.45 30.77
N GLU A 141 -4.83 -13.66 30.24
CA GLU A 141 -5.88 -14.46 30.87
C GLU A 141 -5.83 -15.97 30.57
N GLY A 142 -4.86 -16.45 29.80
CA GLY A 142 -4.50 -17.87 29.73
C GLY A 142 -5.51 -18.77 29.01
N GLY A 143 -5.62 -18.60 27.69
CA GLY A 143 -6.39 -19.45 26.79
C GLY A 143 -6.24 -19.00 25.34
N GLU A 144 -6.64 -19.86 24.39
CA GLU A 144 -6.74 -19.61 22.93
C GLU A 144 -7.16 -18.16 22.63
N VAL A 145 -6.48 -17.49 21.67
CA VAL A 145 -6.70 -16.07 21.35
C VAL A 145 -8.17 -15.85 21.01
N ASP A 146 -8.92 -15.30 21.96
CA ASP A 146 -10.31 -14.93 21.73
C ASP A 146 -10.34 -13.53 21.14
N LEU A 147 -10.11 -13.45 19.82
CA LEU A 147 -10.19 -12.22 19.03
C LEU A 147 -11.54 -11.49 19.18
N SER A 148 -12.60 -12.20 19.63
CA SER A 148 -13.91 -11.59 19.90
C SER A 148 -13.97 -10.80 21.21
N SER A 149 -13.00 -10.96 22.11
CA SER A 149 -12.87 -10.20 23.35
C SER A 149 -12.29 -8.79 23.15
N LEU A 150 -11.66 -8.55 21.99
CA LEU A 150 -11.07 -7.27 21.58
C LEU A 150 -12.06 -6.33 20.85
N ASP A 151 -13.33 -6.73 20.69
CA ASP A 151 -14.34 -6.05 19.83
C ASP A 151 -13.81 -5.76 18.40
N TRP A 152 -12.81 -6.52 17.95
CA TRP A 152 -12.16 -6.34 16.66
C TRP A 152 -13.01 -6.96 15.54
N ASP A 153 -13.34 -6.15 14.54
CA ASP A 153 -14.01 -6.57 13.32
C ASP A 153 -13.02 -6.47 12.14
N PRO A 154 -12.50 -7.60 11.63
CA PRO A 154 -11.52 -7.59 10.54
C PRO A 154 -12.07 -7.01 9.25
N ASP A 155 -13.37 -7.20 8.99
CA ASP A 155 -14.02 -6.65 7.79
C ASP A 155 -14.08 -5.12 7.92
N ALA A 156 -14.44 -4.60 9.11
CA ALA A 156 -14.49 -3.16 9.36
C ALA A 156 -13.10 -2.50 9.30
N GLU A 157 -12.05 -3.19 9.78
CA GLU A 157 -10.68 -2.67 9.72
C GLU A 157 -10.18 -2.58 8.27
N SER A 158 -10.42 -3.63 7.48
CA SER A 158 -10.09 -3.61 6.04
C SER A 158 -10.88 -2.53 5.30
N GLU A 159 -12.18 -2.38 5.60
CA GLU A 159 -13.01 -1.34 4.98
C GLU A 159 -12.52 0.07 5.33
N PHE A 160 -12.08 0.29 6.57
CA PHE A 160 -11.49 1.56 6.99
C PHE A 160 -10.22 1.87 6.20
N LEU A 161 -9.27 0.94 6.15
CA LEU A 161 -8.00 1.12 5.44
C LEU A 161 -8.23 1.31 3.93
N ASP A 162 -9.14 0.54 3.33
CA ASP A 162 -9.53 0.70 1.93
C ASP A 162 -10.15 2.08 1.66
N GLY A 163 -10.99 2.59 2.58
CA GLY A 163 -11.55 3.93 2.50
C GLY A 163 -10.47 5.02 2.56
N VAL A 164 -9.49 4.87 3.45
CA VAL A 164 -8.33 5.77 3.58
C VAL A 164 -7.49 5.77 2.31
N LEU A 165 -7.15 4.59 1.78
CA LEU A 165 -6.34 4.45 0.56
C LEU A 165 -7.08 4.96 -0.67
N GLY A 166 -8.40 4.76 -0.75
CA GLY A 166 -9.25 5.34 -1.79
C GLY A 166 -9.26 6.88 -1.77
N ASN A 167 -9.38 7.47 -0.58
CA ASN A 167 -9.29 8.92 -0.42
C ASN A 167 -7.89 9.45 -0.77
N LEU A 168 -6.83 8.75 -0.37
CA LEU A 168 -5.45 9.11 -0.72
C LEU A 168 -5.21 9.02 -2.24
N TYR A 169 -5.77 8.01 -2.91
CA TYR A 169 -5.77 7.91 -4.37
C TYR A 169 -6.45 9.12 -5.00
N LEU A 170 -7.67 9.47 -4.57
CA LEU A 170 -8.42 10.62 -5.08
C LEU A 170 -7.69 11.96 -4.89
N LEU A 171 -7.07 12.17 -3.72
CA LEU A 171 -6.25 13.35 -3.44
C LEU A 171 -5.01 13.41 -4.34
N THR A 172 -4.47 12.26 -4.73
CA THR A 172 -3.28 12.16 -5.59
C THR A 172 -3.62 12.42 -7.06
N VAL A 173 -4.78 11.93 -7.55
CA VAL A 173 -5.17 12.09 -8.97
C VAL A 173 -5.98 13.35 -9.26
N GLY A 174 -6.59 13.96 -8.24
CA GLY A 174 -7.44 15.15 -8.39
C GLY A 174 -6.64 16.42 -8.68
N GLU A 175 -7.12 17.26 -9.62
CA GLU A 175 -6.50 18.57 -9.90
C GLU A 175 -6.63 19.57 -8.74
N GLU A 176 -7.64 19.40 -7.88
CA GLU A 176 -7.89 20.23 -6.70
C GLU A 176 -7.20 19.71 -5.43
N GLY A 177 -6.55 18.54 -5.52
CA GLY A 177 -5.81 17.93 -4.42
C GLY A 177 -4.47 18.61 -4.13
N PRO A 178 -3.75 18.15 -3.10
CA PRO A 178 -2.41 18.65 -2.77
C PRO A 178 -1.36 18.36 -3.86
N GLY A 179 -1.71 17.60 -4.91
CA GLY A 179 -0.80 17.19 -5.97
C GLY A 179 0.27 16.26 -5.40
N ASP A 180 1.54 16.62 -5.60
CA ASP A 180 2.67 15.85 -5.09
C ASP A 180 2.99 16.12 -3.60
N ALA A 181 2.26 17.04 -2.94
CA ALA A 181 2.50 17.36 -1.53
C ALA A 181 1.91 16.29 -0.59
N PRO A 182 2.61 15.94 0.50
CA PRO A 182 2.10 14.96 1.44
C PRO A 182 0.90 15.47 2.23
N VAL A 183 0.05 14.53 2.64
CA VAL A 183 -1.21 14.73 3.36
C VAL A 183 -0.98 14.48 4.85
N PRO A 184 -1.43 15.37 5.74
CA PRO A 184 -1.42 15.11 7.19
C PRO A 184 -2.34 13.97 7.58
N LEU A 185 -1.90 13.08 8.48
CA LEU A 185 -2.74 11.98 8.98
C LEU A 185 -4.06 12.47 9.60
N PRO A 186 -4.13 13.55 10.41
CA PRO A 186 -5.40 14.04 10.95
C PRO A 186 -6.42 14.40 9.86
N ALA A 187 -5.95 14.98 8.75
CA ALA A 187 -6.81 15.36 7.64
C ALA A 187 -7.32 14.12 6.90
N LEU A 188 -6.46 13.10 6.74
CA LEU A 188 -6.82 11.84 6.10
C LEU A 188 -7.80 11.02 6.97
N ALA A 189 -7.56 10.90 8.27
CA ALA A 189 -8.48 10.26 9.22
C ALA A 189 -9.84 10.97 9.24
N ALA A 190 -9.85 12.30 9.31
CA ALA A 190 -11.08 13.09 9.26
C ALA A 190 -11.87 12.89 7.96
N SER A 191 -11.19 12.64 6.82
CA SER A 191 -11.86 12.45 5.53
C SER A 191 -12.75 11.20 5.46
N VAL A 192 -12.49 10.20 6.31
CA VAL A 192 -13.26 8.95 6.40
C VAL A 192 -14.28 9.00 7.54
N ILE A 193 -13.91 9.64 8.65
CA ILE A 193 -14.71 9.63 9.90
C ILE A 193 -15.74 10.76 9.93
N VAL A 194 -15.38 11.96 9.46
CA VAL A 194 -16.24 13.14 9.57
C VAL A 194 -17.27 13.13 8.43
N PRO A 195 -18.58 13.08 8.74
CA PRO A 195 -19.61 13.13 7.70
C PRO A 195 -19.53 14.43 6.89
N SER A 196 -19.68 14.35 5.58
CA SER A 196 -19.50 15.51 4.69
C SER A 196 -20.54 16.63 4.89
N ASP A 197 -21.68 16.33 5.53
CA ASP A 197 -22.75 17.29 5.86
C ASP A 197 -22.67 17.80 7.31
N MET A 198 -21.69 17.35 8.10
CA MET A 198 -21.46 17.83 9.45
C MET A 198 -20.84 19.23 9.44
N GLY A 199 -21.30 20.08 10.38
CA GLY A 199 -20.74 21.41 10.61
C GLY A 199 -19.42 21.35 11.38
N GLU A 200 -19.43 21.76 12.64
CA GLU A 200 -18.26 21.58 13.52
C GLU A 200 -18.25 20.16 14.10
N PRO A 201 -17.12 19.42 14.04
CA PRO A 201 -17.00 18.10 14.65
C PRO A 201 -17.24 18.16 16.16
N SER A 202 -18.03 17.22 16.69
CA SER A 202 -18.18 17.06 18.15
C SER A 202 -16.91 16.50 18.78
N ASN A 203 -16.73 16.69 20.08
CA ASN A 203 -15.56 16.16 20.81
C ASN A 203 -15.38 14.63 20.61
N GLU A 204 -16.48 13.87 20.60
CA GLU A 204 -16.46 12.43 20.33
C GLU A 204 -15.91 12.08 18.94
N VAL A 205 -16.18 12.92 17.93
CA VAL A 205 -15.66 12.72 16.57
C VAL A 205 -14.18 13.10 16.51
N LEU A 206 -13.77 14.14 17.25
CA LEU A 206 -12.35 14.52 17.35
C LEU A 206 -11.50 13.44 18.04
N GLU A 207 -12.06 12.77 19.06
CA GLU A 207 -11.45 11.60 19.71
C GLU A 207 -11.27 10.46 18.70
N GLN A 208 -12.34 10.08 17.99
CA GLN A 208 -12.26 9.05 16.93
C GLN A 208 -11.23 9.37 15.83
N VAL A 209 -11.13 10.64 15.42
CA VAL A 209 -10.11 11.07 14.44
C VAL A 209 -8.70 10.92 15.00
N SER A 210 -8.52 11.14 16.30
CA SER A 210 -7.21 11.02 16.96
C SER A 210 -6.81 9.55 17.10
N ASP A 211 -7.75 8.67 17.47
CA ASP A 211 -7.53 7.22 17.54
C ASP A 211 -7.20 6.65 16.15
N ALA A 212 -7.96 7.06 15.13
CA ALA A 212 -7.70 6.64 13.76
C ALA A 212 -6.39 7.18 13.21
N MET A 213 -5.96 8.37 13.63
CA MET A 213 -4.64 8.91 13.27
C MET A 213 -3.52 8.03 13.83
N MET A 214 -3.63 7.61 15.10
CA MET A 214 -2.65 6.71 15.72
C MET A 214 -2.61 5.36 15.02
N ARG A 215 -3.78 4.77 14.74
CA ARG A 215 -3.87 3.52 13.96
C ARG A 215 -3.25 3.65 12.58
N LEU A 216 -3.46 4.78 11.90
CA LEU A 216 -2.83 5.05 10.60
C LEU A 216 -1.31 5.21 10.70
N ASP A 217 -0.79 5.67 11.83
CA ASP A 217 0.66 5.71 12.06
C ASP A 217 1.26 4.31 11.90
N ASP A 218 0.72 3.35 12.63
CA ASP A 218 1.19 1.96 12.63
C ASP A 218 0.99 1.29 11.26
N GLN A 219 -0.18 1.49 10.65
CA GLN A 219 -0.48 0.96 9.32
C GLN A 219 0.49 1.49 8.26
N PHE A 220 0.79 2.78 8.25
CA PHE A 220 1.69 3.34 7.24
C PHE A 220 3.16 2.98 7.48
N ARG A 221 3.58 2.69 8.72
CA ARG A 221 4.90 2.07 9.01
C ARG A 221 5.05 0.70 8.35
N LEU A 222 3.97 -0.09 8.27
CA LEU A 222 3.96 -1.38 7.58
C LEU A 222 3.89 -1.25 6.05
N LEU A 223 3.22 -0.20 5.55
CA LEU A 223 3.02 0.00 4.11
C LEU A 223 4.15 0.75 3.39
N GLU A 224 4.97 1.52 4.11
CA GLU A 224 6.14 2.20 3.55
C GLU A 224 7.18 1.19 2.97
N PRO A 225 7.56 0.10 3.67
CA PRO A 225 8.59 -0.84 3.19
C PRO A 225 8.22 -1.65 1.94
N ILE A 226 6.93 -1.79 1.61
CA ILE A 226 6.50 -2.38 0.33
C ILE A 226 6.47 -1.35 -0.80
N GLY A 227 6.67 -0.07 -0.48
CA GLY A 227 6.74 1.03 -1.44
C GLY A 227 5.37 1.56 -1.85
N LEU A 228 4.31 1.33 -1.06
CA LEU A 228 2.98 1.90 -1.34
C LEU A 228 2.98 3.42 -1.08
N VAL A 229 3.57 3.84 0.04
CA VAL A 229 3.59 5.22 0.50
C VAL A 229 5.01 5.71 0.78
N GLU A 230 5.21 7.02 0.65
CA GLU A 230 6.25 7.72 1.39
C GLU A 230 5.60 8.31 2.62
N TYR A 231 6.22 8.07 3.78
CA TYR A 231 5.57 8.30 5.04
C TYR A 231 6.55 8.89 6.06
N GLN A 232 6.05 9.88 6.79
CA GLN A 232 6.71 10.49 7.92
C GLN A 232 5.88 10.16 9.16
N PRO A 233 6.44 9.46 10.16
CA PRO A 233 5.72 9.12 11.37
C PRO A 233 5.32 10.31 12.23
N VAL A 234 4.32 10.10 13.09
CA VAL A 234 3.97 10.98 14.19
C VAL A 234 5.17 11.16 15.10
N ASP A 235 5.42 12.39 15.51
CA ASP A 235 6.48 12.74 16.44
C ASP A 235 6.20 12.08 17.80
N GLU A 236 7.10 11.20 18.25
CA GLU A 236 7.00 10.51 19.55
C GLU A 236 6.87 11.49 20.73
N ALA A 237 7.37 12.73 20.60
CA ALA A 237 7.20 13.75 21.63
C ALA A 237 5.75 14.25 21.78
N LEU A 238 4.87 13.98 20.80
CA LEU A 238 3.42 14.18 20.95
C LEU A 238 2.74 13.03 21.70
N MET A 239 3.37 11.85 21.74
CA MET A 239 2.87 10.66 22.43
C MET A 239 3.33 10.55 23.88
N ALA A 240 4.33 11.34 24.28
CA ALA A 240 4.79 11.37 25.67
C ALA A 240 3.70 11.91 26.61
N ASP A 241 3.54 11.28 27.79
CA ASP A 241 2.57 11.67 28.80
C ASP A 241 2.68 13.17 29.13
N ALA A 242 1.53 13.84 29.36
CA ALA A 242 1.48 15.26 29.72
C ALA A 242 2.24 15.62 31.02
N ASP A 243 2.67 14.61 31.80
CA ASP A 243 3.48 14.72 33.00
C ASP A 243 5.00 14.76 32.70
N GLU A 244 5.44 14.45 31.47
CA GLU A 244 6.81 14.63 31.01
C GLU A 244 6.98 16.04 30.40
N GLU A 245 7.84 16.84 31.01
CA GLU A 245 8.06 18.23 30.59
C GLU A 245 8.75 18.24 29.21
N PRO A 246 8.11 18.78 28.15
CA PRO A 246 8.63 18.68 26.80
C PRO A 246 10.01 19.32 26.72
N ALA A 247 10.97 18.60 26.12
CA ALA A 247 12.38 19.01 26.09
C ALA A 247 12.64 20.36 25.38
N ALA A 248 11.65 20.86 24.61
CA ALA A 248 11.68 22.14 23.92
C ALA A 248 10.28 22.78 23.87
N PRO A 249 10.19 24.13 23.75
CA PRO A 249 8.92 24.80 23.48
C PRO A 249 8.32 24.27 22.18
N VAL A 250 7.11 23.75 22.30
CA VAL A 250 6.38 23.04 21.26
C VAL A 250 5.62 24.05 20.41
N ASP A 251 5.78 24.00 19.08
CA ASP A 251 4.89 24.74 18.16
C ASP A 251 3.71 23.84 17.80
N GLU A 252 2.60 24.00 18.54
CA GLU A 252 1.34 23.26 18.33
C GLU A 252 0.71 23.52 16.95
N ALA A 253 1.19 24.52 16.19
CA ALA A 253 0.71 24.80 14.83
C ALA A 253 1.41 23.98 13.74
N ASP A 254 2.47 23.23 14.05
CA ASP A 254 3.20 22.42 13.06
C ASP A 254 2.48 21.08 12.79
N VAL A 255 1.64 21.09 11.76
CA VAL A 255 0.86 19.93 11.30
C VAL A 255 1.75 18.73 10.91
N SER A 256 3.01 18.96 10.52
CA SER A 256 3.90 17.88 10.07
C SER A 256 4.31 16.92 11.20
N ARG A 257 4.12 17.32 12.46
CA ARG A 257 4.39 16.48 13.63
C ARG A 257 3.34 15.39 13.85
N TYR A 258 2.16 15.55 13.26
CA TYR A 258 1.07 14.57 13.34
C TYR A 258 1.14 13.50 12.25
N GLY A 259 2.32 13.30 11.66
CA GLY A 259 2.55 12.36 10.58
C GLY A 259 2.07 12.88 9.22
N MET A 260 2.80 12.49 8.17
CA MET A 260 2.56 12.93 6.80
C MET A 260 2.68 11.74 5.86
N VAL A 261 1.76 11.62 4.90
CA VAL A 261 1.75 10.48 3.96
C VAL A 261 1.50 10.94 2.53
N ARG A 262 2.12 10.29 1.56
CA ARG A 262 1.77 10.39 0.14
C ARG A 262 1.96 9.08 -0.57
N LEU A 263 1.22 8.84 -1.66
CA LEU A 263 1.49 7.71 -2.53
C LEU A 263 2.83 7.89 -3.23
N THR A 264 3.56 6.78 -3.35
CA THR A 264 4.63 6.68 -4.35
C THR A 264 4.01 6.50 -5.74
N PRO A 265 4.76 6.70 -6.84
CA PRO A 265 4.29 6.31 -8.16
C PRO A 265 3.94 4.81 -8.28
N LEU A 266 4.65 3.96 -7.54
CA LEU A 266 4.37 2.53 -7.46
C LEU A 266 3.07 2.24 -6.70
N GLY A 267 2.83 2.94 -5.59
CA GLY A 267 1.60 2.85 -4.84
C GLY A 267 0.38 3.33 -5.61
N LEU A 268 0.53 4.40 -6.41
CA LEU A 268 -0.52 4.85 -7.32
C LEU A 268 -0.89 3.76 -8.35
N TYR A 269 0.11 3.06 -8.90
CA TYR A 269 -0.11 1.91 -9.76
C TYR A 269 -0.84 0.77 -9.02
N GLY A 270 -0.39 0.43 -7.81
CA GLY A 270 -0.98 -0.63 -6.99
C GLY A 270 -2.44 -0.38 -6.64
N LEU A 271 -2.77 0.81 -6.13
CA LEU A 271 -4.14 1.18 -5.81
C LEU A 271 -5.02 1.24 -7.06
N ARG A 272 -4.51 1.71 -8.20
CA ARG A 272 -5.26 1.66 -9.46
C ARG A 272 -5.58 0.22 -9.85
N ALA A 273 -4.63 -0.72 -9.75
CA ALA A 273 -4.86 -2.12 -10.04
C ALA A 273 -5.95 -2.71 -9.14
N ARG A 274 -5.88 -2.46 -7.82
CA ARG A 274 -6.91 -2.86 -6.85
C ARG A 274 -8.29 -2.29 -7.20
N LEU A 275 -8.38 -1.01 -7.53
CA LEU A 275 -9.64 -0.36 -7.92
C LEU A 275 -10.25 -1.01 -9.17
N LEU A 276 -9.42 -1.32 -10.18
CA LEU A 276 -9.87 -2.03 -11.38
C LEU A 276 -10.37 -3.44 -11.05
N ASP A 277 -9.68 -4.19 -10.19
CA ASP A 277 -10.07 -5.53 -9.74
C ASP A 277 -11.37 -5.49 -8.92
N ALA A 278 -11.59 -4.44 -8.14
CA ALA A 278 -12.84 -4.16 -7.44
C ALA A 278 -13.98 -3.67 -8.35
N GLY A 279 -13.72 -3.48 -9.64
CA GLY A 279 -14.71 -3.10 -10.65
C GLY A 279 -14.97 -1.60 -10.79
N PHE A 280 -14.12 -0.74 -10.22
CA PHE A 280 -14.17 0.71 -10.44
C PHE A 280 -13.56 1.10 -11.77
N GLU A 281 -14.09 2.17 -12.38
CA GLU A 281 -13.46 2.80 -13.54
C GLU A 281 -12.34 3.74 -13.08
N ALA A 282 -11.10 3.24 -13.10
CA ALA A 282 -9.89 3.99 -12.74
C ALA A 282 -9.00 4.23 -13.98
N PRO A 283 -9.33 5.20 -14.86
CA PRO A 283 -8.56 5.44 -16.08
C PRO A 283 -7.12 5.89 -15.77
N ALA A 284 -6.22 5.75 -16.73
CA ALA A 284 -4.89 6.35 -16.72
C ALA A 284 -4.66 7.17 -17.99
N VAL A 285 -3.86 8.22 -17.84
CA VAL A 285 -3.40 9.01 -18.98
C VAL A 285 -2.52 8.12 -19.87
N GLY A 286 -2.91 7.96 -21.13
CA GLY A 286 -2.33 7.09 -22.14
C GLY A 286 -3.21 5.91 -22.51
N ASP A 287 -4.28 5.59 -21.76
CA ASP A 287 -5.18 4.45 -22.03
C ASP A 287 -5.91 4.59 -23.38
N LEU A 288 -6.09 5.81 -23.89
CA LEU A 288 -6.77 6.10 -25.15
C LEU A 288 -5.78 6.37 -26.30
N ALA A 289 -4.48 6.41 -26.03
CA ALA A 289 -3.46 6.80 -27.01
C ALA A 289 -3.44 5.90 -28.26
N ASP A 290 -3.78 4.62 -28.12
CA ASP A 290 -3.86 3.65 -29.23
C ASP A 290 -5.26 3.51 -29.85
N LYS A 291 -6.27 4.25 -29.35
CA LYS A 291 -7.68 4.14 -29.75
C LYS A 291 -8.05 5.09 -30.91
N GLY A 292 -9.28 4.96 -31.42
CA GLY A 292 -9.83 5.87 -32.45
C GLY A 292 -10.14 7.26 -31.88
N ALA A 293 -10.29 8.25 -32.76
CA ALA A 293 -10.66 9.62 -32.37
C ALA A 293 -12.03 9.70 -31.69
N ASP A 294 -12.98 8.84 -32.07
CA ASP A 294 -14.28 8.71 -31.40
C ASP A 294 -14.14 8.32 -29.93
N ALA A 295 -13.38 7.25 -29.66
CA ALA A 295 -13.09 6.79 -28.31
C ALA A 295 -12.28 7.81 -27.49
N LEU A 296 -11.36 8.53 -28.13
CA LEU A 296 -10.61 9.61 -27.48
C LEU A 296 -11.55 10.74 -27.02
N LEU A 297 -12.42 11.22 -27.91
CA LEU A 297 -13.30 12.35 -27.62
C LEU A 297 -14.36 12.00 -26.58
N ASP A 298 -14.97 10.81 -26.69
CA ASP A 298 -15.94 10.32 -25.71
C ASP A 298 -15.28 10.04 -24.36
N GLY A 299 -14.09 9.41 -24.37
CA GLY A 299 -13.38 9.01 -23.16
C GLY A 299 -12.74 10.17 -22.38
N THR A 300 -12.35 11.25 -23.06
CA THR A 300 -11.77 12.45 -22.41
C THR A 300 -12.81 13.49 -22.00
N ALA A 301 -14.07 13.36 -22.43
CA ALA A 301 -15.14 14.28 -22.05
C ALA A 301 -15.33 14.48 -20.53
N PRO A 302 -15.21 13.43 -19.67
CA PRO A 302 -15.27 13.60 -18.21
C PRO A 302 -13.92 13.96 -17.58
N PHE A 303 -12.81 14.00 -18.33
CA PHE A 303 -11.49 14.22 -17.76
C PHE A 303 -11.27 15.67 -17.34
N PRO A 304 -10.48 15.91 -16.28
CA PRO A 304 -9.98 17.24 -15.97
C PRO A 304 -9.15 17.81 -17.14
N PRO A 305 -9.16 19.14 -17.36
CA PRO A 305 -8.54 19.76 -18.54
C PRO A 305 -7.07 19.38 -18.77
N ALA A 306 -6.25 19.28 -17.71
CA ALA A 306 -4.84 18.95 -17.87
C ALA A 306 -4.66 17.48 -18.28
N ALA A 307 -5.53 16.58 -17.83
CA ALA A 307 -5.51 15.18 -18.23
C ALA A 307 -6.01 14.98 -19.67
N ALA A 308 -7.11 15.61 -20.06
CA ALA A 308 -7.62 15.56 -21.43
C ALA A 308 -6.58 16.07 -22.45
N HIS A 309 -5.85 17.14 -22.09
CA HIS A 309 -4.76 17.67 -22.92
C HIS A 309 -3.61 16.67 -23.05
N ALA A 310 -3.15 16.10 -21.93
CA ALA A 310 -2.07 15.12 -21.93
C ALA A 310 -2.43 13.87 -22.74
N GLU A 311 -3.66 13.38 -22.61
CA GLU A 311 -4.18 12.25 -23.41
C GLU A 311 -4.14 12.56 -24.90
N THR A 312 -4.63 13.74 -25.28
CA THR A 312 -4.68 14.17 -26.69
C THR A 312 -3.27 14.29 -27.28
N GLU A 313 -2.30 14.84 -26.53
CA GLU A 313 -0.90 14.91 -26.95
C GLU A 313 -0.29 13.52 -27.17
N LEU A 314 -0.56 12.56 -26.27
CA LEU A 314 -0.10 11.18 -26.43
C LEU A 314 -0.73 10.50 -27.66
N TRP A 315 -2.04 10.71 -27.87
CA TRP A 315 -2.74 10.20 -29.05
C TRP A 315 -2.18 10.79 -30.36
N LEU A 316 -1.86 12.09 -30.38
CA LEU A 316 -1.25 12.75 -31.53
C LEU A 316 0.19 12.28 -31.78
N ALA A 317 0.98 12.05 -30.72
CA ALA A 317 2.38 11.64 -30.84
C ALA A 317 2.56 10.31 -31.60
N GLY A 318 1.57 9.40 -31.51
CA GLY A 318 1.57 8.13 -32.22
C GLY A 318 1.14 8.21 -33.71
N ARG A 319 0.71 9.37 -34.20
CA ARG A 319 0.03 9.51 -35.50
C ARG A 319 0.63 10.59 -36.40
N GLY A 320 0.48 10.41 -37.72
CA GLY A 320 0.80 11.44 -38.70
C GLY A 320 -0.25 12.58 -38.66
N PRO A 321 0.14 13.87 -38.75
CA PRO A 321 -0.79 14.99 -38.58
C PRO A 321 -2.02 14.96 -39.48
N LEU A 322 -1.87 14.48 -40.72
CA LEU A 322 -2.95 14.42 -41.70
C LEU A 322 -3.92 13.24 -41.46
N ASP A 323 -3.43 12.13 -40.89
CA ASP A 323 -4.29 10.99 -40.54
C ASP A 323 -5.05 11.31 -39.25
N ALA A 324 -4.39 11.90 -38.25
CA ALA A 324 -5.05 12.43 -37.06
C ALA A 324 -6.16 13.44 -37.40
N ALA A 325 -5.88 14.40 -38.31
CA ALA A 325 -6.89 15.37 -38.74
C ALA A 325 -8.07 14.71 -39.48
N ARG A 326 -7.84 13.64 -40.24
CA ARG A 326 -8.94 12.90 -40.89
C ARG A 326 -9.80 12.19 -39.88
N GLU A 327 -9.20 11.51 -38.90
CA GLU A 327 -9.92 10.80 -37.86
C GLU A 327 -10.76 11.75 -37.00
N LEU A 328 -10.22 12.91 -36.62
CA LEU A 328 -10.94 13.92 -35.82
C LEU A 328 -12.08 14.63 -36.57
N LEU A 329 -12.09 14.57 -37.90
CA LEU A 329 -13.11 15.22 -38.74
C LEU A 329 -14.13 14.23 -39.34
N ALA A 330 -13.95 12.93 -39.12
CA ALA A 330 -14.82 11.86 -39.61
C ALA A 330 -16.11 11.76 -38.80
#